data_AF-A0A444E9P1-F1
#
_entry.id   AF-A0A444E9P1-F1
#
_cell.length_a   1.000
_cell.length_b   1.000
_cell.length_c   1.000
_cell.angle_alpha   90.00
_cell.angle_beta   90.00
_cell.angle_gamma   90.00
#
_symmetry.space_group_name_H-M   'P 1'
#
loop_
_entity.id
_entity.type
_entity.pdbx_description
1 polymer ?
#
loop_
_entity_poly.entity_id
_entity_poly.type
_entity_poly.pdbx_seq_one_letter_code
_entity_poly.pdbx_strand_id
1 'polypeptide(L)'
;MIACVAVVGHQNNPLYLQSFTEADDALKLHHIVHCSLDVIDERVNNPKRSVLTLNETFLGLLFPTESYKVFGYLTNTKVKFIMVTTDLDVKDADVRSFFRRFHAAYVDAVSNPFHVPGKKIASRIFAGRVSGIVKTFALGTNG
;
A
#
# COMPACT_ATOMS: atom_id res chain seq x y z
N MET A 1 0.25 -13.16 -5.90
CA MET A 1 0.67 -12.05 -6.79
C MET A 1 0.13 -10.73 -6.23
N ILE A 2 0.89 -9.64 -6.31
CA ILE A 2 0.34 -8.30 -5.97
C ILE A 2 -0.63 -7.88 -7.08
N ALA A 3 -1.90 -7.66 -6.71
CA ALA A 3 -2.96 -7.26 -7.63
C ALA A 3 -3.07 -5.73 -7.74
N CYS A 4 -2.91 -5.01 -6.62
CA CYS A 4 -3.01 -3.55 -6.59
C CYS A 4 -2.13 -2.97 -5.50
N VAL A 5 -1.59 -1.77 -5.75
CA VAL A 5 -0.91 -0.95 -4.74
C VAL A 5 -1.47 0.46 -4.79
N ALA A 6 -1.61 1.08 -3.62
CA ALA A 6 -2.13 2.43 -3.51
C ALA A 6 -1.34 3.26 -2.50
N VAL A 7 -1.24 4.56 -2.78
CA VAL A 7 -0.85 5.61 -1.85
C VAL A 7 -2.03 6.54 -1.68
N VAL A 8 -2.52 6.64 -0.46
CA VAL A 8 -3.63 7.50 -0.08
C VAL A 8 -3.11 8.56 0.89
N GLY A 9 -3.39 9.82 0.59
CA GLY A 9 -2.95 10.95 1.39
C GLY A 9 -3.62 11.02 2.76
N HIS A 10 -3.15 11.95 3.58
CA HIS A 10 -3.70 12.17 4.92
C HIS A 10 -5.22 12.43 4.90
N GLN A 11 -5.70 13.21 3.93
CA GLN A 11 -7.11 13.58 3.75
C GLN A 11 -7.91 12.54 2.94
N ASN A 12 -7.46 11.28 2.92
CA ASN A 12 -8.09 10.19 2.17
C ASN A 12 -8.17 10.42 0.64
N ASN A 13 -7.37 11.36 0.12
CA ASN A 13 -7.25 11.63 -1.31
C ASN A 13 -6.28 10.64 -1.98
N PRO A 14 -6.64 9.98 -3.09
CA PRO A 14 -5.75 9.04 -3.76
C PRO A 14 -4.58 9.79 -4.42
N LEU A 15 -3.36 9.52 -3.97
CA LEU A 15 -2.13 10.10 -4.52
C LEU A 15 -1.56 9.22 -5.64
N TYR A 16 -1.64 7.91 -5.48
CA TYR A 16 -1.19 6.95 -6.47
C TYR A 16 -2.02 5.68 -6.36
N LEU A 17 -2.35 5.08 -7.50
CA LEU A 17 -2.98 3.77 -7.52
C LEU A 17 -2.61 3.06 -8.82
N GLN A 18 -2.16 1.82 -8.70
CA GLN A 18 -1.74 1.00 -9.82
C GLN A 18 -2.20 -0.43 -9.62
N SER A 19 -2.98 -0.92 -10.58
CA SER A 19 -3.39 -2.31 -10.69
C SER A 19 -2.42 -3.06 -11.60
N PHE A 20 -2.19 -4.34 -11.30
CA PHE A 20 -1.35 -5.26 -12.07
C PHE A 20 -2.14 -6.43 -12.66
N THR A 21 -3.47 -6.34 -12.62
CA THR A 21 -4.45 -7.29 -13.17
C THR A 21 -5.13 -6.72 -14.42
N GLU A 22 -6.00 -7.52 -15.04
CA GLU A 22 -6.84 -7.10 -16.17
C GLU A 22 -7.73 -5.90 -15.83
N ALA A 23 -8.16 -5.15 -16.86
CA ALA A 23 -8.82 -3.86 -16.72
C ALA A 23 -10.17 -3.92 -15.97
N ASP A 24 -10.95 -4.99 -16.12
CA ASP A 24 -12.27 -5.14 -15.48
C ASP A 24 -12.17 -5.30 -13.95
N ASP A 25 -11.03 -5.77 -13.43
CA ASP A 25 -10.79 -5.89 -11.99
C ASP A 25 -10.37 -4.56 -11.34
N ALA A 26 -10.03 -3.53 -12.12
CA ALA A 26 -9.52 -2.27 -11.58
C ALA A 26 -10.55 -1.60 -10.65
N LEU A 27 -11.83 -1.54 -11.05
CA LEU A 27 -12.87 -0.92 -10.22
C LEU A 27 -13.07 -1.66 -8.90
N LYS A 28 -13.04 -2.99 -8.92
CA LYS A 28 -13.12 -3.85 -7.74
C LYS A 28 -11.95 -3.58 -6.78
N LEU A 29 -10.74 -3.48 -7.32
CA LEU A 29 -9.54 -3.18 -6.54
C LEU A 29 -9.58 -1.77 -5.93
N HIS A 30 -10.10 -0.77 -6.66
CA HIS A 30 -10.31 0.58 -6.12
C HIS A 30 -11.30 0.56 -4.95
N HIS A 31 -12.39 -0.20 -5.07
CA HIS A 31 -13.37 -0.35 -4.00
C HIS A 31 -12.75 -1.00 -2.75
N ILE A 32 -11.98 -2.09 -2.92
CA ILE A 32 -11.25 -2.74 -1.82
C ILE A 32 -10.30 -1.76 -1.11
N VAL A 33 -9.53 -0.98 -1.88
CA VAL A 33 -8.64 0.05 -1.34
C VAL A 33 -9.43 1.10 -0.55
N HIS A 34 -10.59 1.54 -1.05
CA HIS A 34 -11.43 2.51 -0.37
C HIS A 34 -11.98 1.99 0.97
N CYS A 35 -12.55 0.78 0.98
CA CYS A 35 -13.05 0.15 2.21
C CYS A 35 -11.95 -0.08 3.25
N SER A 36 -10.69 -0.23 2.83
CA SER A 36 -9.58 -0.40 3.77
C SER A 36 -9.27 0.82 4.62
N LEU A 37 -9.73 2.01 4.20
CA LEU A 37 -9.52 3.24 4.95
C LEU A 37 -10.25 3.22 6.29
N ASP A 38 -11.45 2.66 6.35
CA ASP A 38 -12.23 2.57 7.59
C ASP A 38 -11.50 1.70 8.64
N VAL A 39 -10.91 0.59 8.20
CA VAL A 39 -10.13 -0.31 9.07
C VAL A 39 -8.85 0.36 9.56
N ILE A 40 -8.19 1.14 8.71
CA ILE A 40 -7.00 1.92 9.10
C ILE A 40 -7.40 2.96 10.16
N ASP A 41 -8.47 3.70 9.92
CA ASP A 41 -8.93 4.75 10.83
C ASP A 41 -9.39 4.17 12.18
N GLU A 42 -10.08 3.03 12.21
CA GLU A 42 -10.42 2.34 13.46
C GLU A 42 -9.16 1.96 14.26
N ARG A 43 -8.16 1.36 13.62
CA ARG A 43 -6.91 0.92 14.29
C ARG A 43 -6.10 2.09 14.82
N VAL A 44 -6.03 3.18 14.06
CA VAL A 44 -5.27 4.38 14.46
C VAL A 44 -5.93 5.11 15.61
N ASN A 45 -7.27 5.16 15.64
CA ASN A 45 -8.01 5.87 16.68
C ASN A 45 -8.26 5.01 17.93
N ASN A 46 -8.09 3.69 17.85
CA ASN A 46 -8.30 2.78 18.98
C ASN A 46 -7.10 1.84 19.24
N PRO A 47 -5.96 2.38 19.71
CA PRO A 47 -4.73 1.60 19.90
C PRO A 47 -4.85 0.49 20.96
N LYS A 48 -5.89 0.52 21.82
CA LYS A 48 -6.14 -0.51 22.84
C LYS A 48 -6.54 -1.87 22.25
N ARG A 49 -7.03 -1.90 21.00
CA ARG A 49 -7.34 -3.13 20.25
C ARG A 49 -6.17 -3.63 19.38
N SER A 50 -5.15 -2.81 19.14
CA SER A 50 -4.05 -3.19 18.26
C SER A 50 -2.89 -3.77 19.06
N VAL A 51 -2.44 -4.98 18.71
CA VAL A 51 -1.14 -5.55 19.13
C VAL A 51 0.02 -4.84 18.41
N LEU A 52 -0.16 -3.58 18.03
CA LEU A 52 0.86 -2.78 17.38
C LEU A 52 1.52 -1.94 18.45
N THR A 53 2.83 -2.09 18.59
CA THR A 53 3.63 -1.17 19.39
C THR A 53 3.41 0.25 18.87
N LEU A 54 3.33 1.24 19.75
CA LEU A 54 2.92 2.63 19.48
C LEU A 54 3.70 3.38 18.37
N ASN A 55 4.70 2.75 17.74
CA ASN A 55 5.54 3.31 16.70
C ASN A 55 5.71 2.41 15.46
N GLU A 56 4.94 1.32 15.32
CA GLU A 56 5.05 0.47 14.14
C GLU A 56 4.28 1.07 12.94
N THR A 57 5.01 1.38 11.86
CA THR A 57 4.43 1.91 10.61
C THR A 57 3.69 0.84 9.80
N PHE A 58 3.99 -0.44 10.02
CA PHE A 58 3.31 -1.56 9.39
C PHE A 58 2.08 -1.95 10.20
N LEU A 59 0.90 -1.89 9.58
CA LEU A 59 -0.38 -2.20 10.23
C LEU A 59 -0.76 -3.68 10.13
N GLY A 60 0.01 -4.48 9.39
CA GLY A 60 -0.30 -5.89 9.13
C GLY A 60 -1.45 -6.08 8.14
N LEU A 61 -2.04 -7.28 8.20
CA LEU A 61 -3.27 -7.61 7.48
C LEU A 61 -4.41 -6.74 8.01
N LEU A 62 -5.05 -5.96 7.13
CA LEU A 62 -6.24 -5.16 7.45
C LEU A 62 -7.48 -6.05 7.49
N PHE A 63 -7.75 -6.73 6.38
CA PHE A 63 -8.81 -7.73 6.27
C PHE A 63 -8.54 -8.66 5.07
N PRO A 64 -9.02 -9.91 5.14
CA PRO A 64 -9.10 -10.78 3.99
C PRO A 64 -10.43 -10.57 3.23
N THR A 65 -10.41 -10.93 1.95
CA THR A 65 -11.59 -11.14 1.10
C THR A 65 -11.52 -12.55 0.53
N GLU A 66 -12.51 -12.98 -0.26
CA GLU A 66 -12.52 -14.31 -0.88
C GLU A 66 -11.28 -14.60 -1.73
N SER A 67 -10.77 -13.60 -2.45
CA SER A 67 -9.67 -13.78 -3.41
C SER A 67 -8.43 -12.95 -3.11
N TYR A 68 -8.47 -12.09 -2.09
CA TYR A 68 -7.38 -11.16 -1.78
C TYR A 68 -7.12 -11.02 -0.29
N LYS A 69 -5.85 -10.77 0.05
CA LYS A 69 -5.42 -10.19 1.33
C LYS A 69 -5.05 -8.72 1.16
N VAL A 70 -5.52 -7.88 2.09
CA VAL A 70 -5.27 -6.44 2.08
C VAL A 70 -4.37 -6.07 3.25
N PHE A 71 -3.20 -5.52 2.96
CA PHE A 71 -2.23 -5.09 3.97
C PHE A 71 -2.13 -3.57 4.01
N GLY A 72 -1.87 -3.04 5.21
CA GLY A 72 -1.78 -1.61 5.47
C GLY A 72 -0.43 -1.19 6.02
N TYR A 73 -0.02 0.02 5.66
CA TYR A 73 1.15 0.70 6.21
C TYR A 73 0.84 2.18 6.36
N LEU A 74 1.11 2.77 7.52
CA LEU A 74 0.87 4.16 7.83
C LEU A 74 2.19 4.87 8.12
N THR A 75 2.50 5.90 7.33
CA THR A 75 3.66 6.75 7.60
C THR A 75 3.41 7.64 8.82
N ASN A 76 4.49 8.18 9.39
CA ASN A 76 4.42 9.24 10.40
C ASN A 76 3.68 10.50 9.90
N THR A 77 3.75 10.79 8.59
CA THR A 77 3.01 11.87 7.91
C THR A 77 1.54 11.52 7.62
N LYS A 78 1.04 10.40 8.17
CA LYS A 78 -0.34 9.91 8.03
C LYS A 78 -0.75 9.59 6.58
N VAL A 79 0.23 9.31 5.72
CA VAL A 79 0.03 8.75 4.38
C VAL A 79 -0.15 7.25 4.53
N LYS A 80 -1.17 6.72 3.85
CA LYS A 80 -1.60 5.33 3.95
C LYS A 80 -1.13 4.60 2.68
N PHE A 81 -0.30 3.58 2.84
CA PHE A 81 0.03 2.66 1.76
C PHE A 81 -0.78 1.38 1.93
N ILE A 82 -1.37 0.93 0.82
CA ILE A 82 -2.22 -0.25 0.79
C ILE A 82 -1.69 -1.19 -0.28
N MET A 83 -1.57 -2.47 0.07
CA MET A 83 -1.18 -3.54 -0.82
C MET A 83 -2.30 -4.58 -0.85
N VAL A 84 -2.80 -4.90 -2.05
CA VAL A 84 -3.78 -5.96 -2.29
C VAL A 84 -3.06 -7.09 -3.03
N THR A 85 -3.12 -8.30 -2.49
CA THR A 85 -2.46 -9.48 -3.08
C THR A 85 -3.41 -10.66 -3.15
N THR A 86 -3.32 -11.44 -4.23
CA THR A 86 -3.98 -12.75 -4.37
C THR A 86 -3.21 -13.88 -3.68
N ASP A 87 -2.00 -13.59 -3.21
CA ASP A 87 -1.19 -14.56 -2.48
C ASP A 87 -1.72 -14.73 -1.04
N LEU A 88 -2.31 -15.89 -0.77
CA LEU A 88 -2.86 -16.22 0.53
C LEU A 88 -1.79 -16.68 1.53
N ASP A 89 -0.59 -17.05 1.10
CA ASP A 89 0.48 -17.57 1.97
C ASP A 89 1.61 -16.57 2.22
N VAL A 90 1.41 -15.32 1.76
CA VAL A 90 2.37 -14.23 1.91
C VAL A 90 2.77 -14.01 3.37
N LYS A 91 4.09 -13.97 3.63
CA LYS A 91 4.64 -13.75 4.96
C LYS A 91 4.74 -12.27 5.29
N ASP A 92 4.43 -11.95 6.53
CA ASP A 92 4.51 -10.62 7.11
C ASP A 92 5.89 -9.94 6.93
N ALA A 93 6.97 -10.72 6.97
CA ALA A 93 8.33 -10.23 6.77
C ALA A 93 8.56 -9.69 5.34
N ASP A 94 8.00 -10.39 4.34
CA ASP A 94 8.10 -10.00 2.93
C ASP A 94 7.26 -8.75 2.66
N VAL A 95 6.05 -8.68 3.22
CA VAL A 95 5.20 -7.50 3.12
C VAL A 95 5.85 -6.28 3.79
N ARG A 96 6.49 -6.45 4.96
CA ARG A 96 7.29 -5.39 5.60
C ARG A 96 8.47 -4.95 4.73
N SER A 97 9.14 -5.87 4.05
CA SER A 97 10.23 -5.55 3.11
C SER A 97 9.71 -4.76 1.90
N PHE A 98 8.59 -5.19 1.33
CA PHE A 98 7.88 -4.49 0.26
C PHE A 98 7.55 -3.04 0.64
N PHE A 99 6.87 -2.84 1.77
CA PHE A 99 6.48 -1.49 2.20
C PHE A 99 7.67 -0.58 2.49
N ARG A 100 8.79 -1.11 3.01
CA ARG A 100 10.02 -0.33 3.18
C ARG A 100 10.56 0.20 1.85
N ARG A 101 10.63 -0.65 0.82
CA ARG A 101 11.06 -0.25 -0.53
C ARG A 101 10.05 0.71 -1.19
N PHE A 102 8.77 0.45 -1.01
CA PHE A 102 7.71 1.30 -1.55
C PHE A 102 7.71 2.69 -0.91
N HIS A 103 7.91 2.77 0.41
CA HIS A 103 8.06 4.01 1.15
C HIS A 103 9.28 4.80 0.65
N ALA A 104 10.44 4.15 0.47
CA ALA A 104 11.62 4.81 -0.07
C ALA A 104 11.37 5.39 -1.48
N ALA A 105 10.67 4.66 -2.35
CA ALA A 105 10.29 5.16 -3.66
C ALA A 105 9.32 6.36 -3.58
N TYR A 106 8.37 6.33 -2.63
CA TYR A 106 7.45 7.44 -2.39
C TYR A 106 8.20 8.68 -1.91
N VAL A 107 9.10 8.54 -0.92
CA VAL A 107 9.92 9.64 -0.38
C VAL A 107 10.73 10.31 -1.48
N ASP A 108 11.38 9.52 -2.35
CA ASP A 108 12.14 10.03 -3.49
C ASP A 108 11.24 10.82 -4.47
N ALA A 109 10.05 10.31 -4.78
CA ALA A 109 9.12 10.98 -5.68
C ALA A 109 8.59 12.32 -5.12
N VAL A 110 8.30 12.39 -3.81
CA VAL A 110 7.77 13.59 -3.16
C VAL A 110 8.85 14.58 -2.72
N SER A 111 10.13 14.17 -2.71
CA SER A 111 11.28 15.05 -2.46
C SER A 111 11.64 15.90 -3.69
N ASN A 112 10.93 15.76 -4.80
CA ASN A 112 11.08 16.64 -5.96
C ASN A 112 10.54 18.06 -5.60
N PRO A 113 11.31 19.15 -5.81
CA PRO A 113 10.89 20.50 -5.46
C PRO A 113 9.65 21.00 -6.24
N PHE A 114 9.34 20.37 -7.37
CA PHE A 114 8.13 20.65 -8.16
C PHE A 114 6.95 19.74 -7.80
N HIS A 115 7.11 18.82 -6.85
CA HIS A 115 6.00 18.04 -6.33
C HIS A 115 5.08 18.93 -5.50
N VAL A 116 3.79 18.90 -5.79
CA VAL A 116 2.77 19.60 -5.01
C VAL A 116 2.15 18.62 -4.01
N PRO A 117 2.33 18.82 -2.70
CA PRO A 117 1.74 17.94 -1.69
C PRO A 117 0.22 17.79 -1.87
N GLY A 118 -0.27 16.56 -1.71
CA GLY A 118 -1.70 16.25 -1.84
C GLY A 118 -2.19 16.10 -3.30
N LYS A 119 -1.34 16.33 -4.31
CA LYS A 119 -1.68 16.04 -5.71
C LYS A 119 -1.23 14.64 -6.11
N LYS A 120 -1.89 14.10 -7.14
CA LYS A 120 -1.56 12.80 -7.71
C LYS A 120 -0.10 12.76 -8.17
N ILE A 121 0.59 11.67 -7.87
CA ILE A 121 1.96 11.42 -8.32
C ILE A 121 1.90 10.87 -9.74
N ALA A 122 2.12 11.74 -10.73
CA ALA A 122 2.11 11.38 -12.16
C ALA A 122 3.49 11.00 -12.72
N SER A 123 4.51 10.85 -11.87
CA SER A 123 5.89 10.56 -12.29
C SER A 123 6.02 9.16 -12.89
N ARG A 124 6.45 9.08 -14.16
CA ARG A 124 6.75 7.82 -14.84
C ARG A 124 7.91 7.07 -14.19
N ILE A 125 8.88 7.80 -13.64
CA ILE A 125 10.03 7.21 -12.94
C ILE A 125 9.55 6.50 -11.66
N PHE A 126 8.66 7.15 -10.90
CA PHE A 126 8.05 6.54 -9.73
C PHE A 126 7.25 5.29 -10.11
N ALA A 127 6.37 5.37 -11.10
CA ALA A 127 5.58 4.23 -11.56
C ALA A 127 6.47 3.04 -12.03
N GLY A 128 7.56 3.34 -12.74
CA GLY A 128 8.55 2.35 -13.14
C GLY A 128 9.25 1.67 -11.95
N ARG A 129 9.64 2.45 -10.94
CA ARG A 129 10.23 1.92 -9.69
C ARG A 129 9.24 1.03 -8.94
N VAL A 130 7.99 1.46 -8.79
CA VAL A 130 6.93 0.66 -8.14
C VAL A 130 6.71 -0.66 -8.88
N SER A 131 6.63 -0.62 -10.21
CA SER A 131 6.51 -1.82 -11.05
C SER A 131 7.71 -2.76 -10.87
N GLY A 132 8.92 -2.22 -10.75
CA GLY A 132 10.12 -3.00 -10.44
C GLY A 132 10.07 -3.68 -9.08
N ILE A 133 9.62 -2.96 -8.03
CA ILE A 133 9.46 -3.51 -6.68
C ILE A 133 8.44 -4.66 -6.68
N VAL A 134 7.30 -4.49 -7.36
CA VAL A 134 6.27 -5.53 -7.49
C VAL A 134 6.79 -6.77 -8.22
N LYS A 135 7.57 -6.60 -9.29
CA LYS A 135 8.22 -7.71 -9.99
C LYS A 135 9.21 -8.46 -9.08
N THR A 136 10.06 -7.74 -8.33
CA THR A 136 10.98 -8.40 -7.39
C THR A 136 10.23 -9.17 -6.30
N PHE A 137 9.11 -8.63 -5.82
CA PHE A 137 8.29 -9.29 -4.81
C PHE A 137 7.75 -10.64 -5.31
N ALA A 138 7.25 -10.69 -6.55
CA ALA A 138 6.76 -11.91 -7.16
C ALA A 138 7.85 -12.98 -7.39
N LEU A 139 9.12 -12.57 -7.52
CA LEU A 139 10.25 -13.49 -7.68
C LEU A 139 10.74 -14.06 -6.34
N GLY A 140 10.65 -13.29 -5.26
CA GLY A 140 11.13 -13.68 -3.93
C GLY A 140 10.23 -14.69 -3.20
N THR A 141 8.96 -14.81 -3.58
CA THR A 141 8.00 -15.75 -2.99
C THR A 141 8.13 -17.19 -3.50
N ASN A 142 8.93 -17.44 -4.53
CA ASN A 142 9.11 -18.78 -5.14
C ASN A 142 10.32 -19.57 -4.59
N GLY A 143 10.80 -19.21 -3.39
CA GLY A 143 11.97 -19.83 -2.74
C GLY A 143 11.62 -20.51 -1.42
#